data_AF-A0A842WV99-F1
#
_entry.id   AF-A0A842WV99-F1
#
_cell.length_a   1.000
_cell.length_b   1.000
_cell.length_c   1.000
_cell.angle_alpha   90.00
_cell.angle_beta   90.00
_cell.angle_gamma   90.00
#
_symmetry.space_group_name_H-M   'P 1'
#
loop_
_entity.id
_entity.type
_entity.pdbx_description
1 polymer ?
#
loop_
_entity_poly.entity_id
_entity_poly.type
_entity_poly.pdbx_seq_one_letter_code
_entity_poly.pdbx_strand_id
1 'polypeptide(L)' 'MAESSRSILMTADKDFGELVYRQGKAHHGIILVRLHGVPRENKVAILTTVLKEHEGKLVGAFTVVEPNQVRISRPSA' A
#
# COMPACT_ATOMS: atom_id res chain seq x y z
N MET A 1 -5.60 4.09 16.16
CA MET A 1 -6.10 3.10 15.20
C MET A 1 -7.38 3.66 14.61
N ALA A 2 -7.49 3.76 13.28
CA ALA A 2 -8.67 4.32 12.62
C ALA A 2 -9.69 3.20 12.42
N GLU A 3 -10.61 3.06 13.37
CA GLU A 3 -11.50 1.89 13.52
C GLU A 3 -12.77 1.93 12.65
N SER A 4 -12.94 2.87 11.72
CA SER A 4 -14.25 3.02 11.04
C SER A 4 -14.25 3.57 9.61
N SER A 5 -13.09 3.79 8.99
CA SER A 5 -13.05 4.29 7.61
C SER A 5 -12.65 3.18 6.65
N ARG A 6 -13.41 3.04 5.54
CA ARG A 6 -13.07 2.17 4.42
C ARG A 6 -11.85 2.70 3.67
N SER A 7 -10.70 2.69 4.32
CA SER A 7 -9.49 3.35 3.85
C SER A 7 -8.42 2.34 3.50
N ILE A 8 -7.66 2.64 2.46
CA ILE A 8 -6.40 1.99 2.17
C ILE A 8 -5.35 2.56 3.12
N LEU A 9 -4.64 1.69 3.82
CA LEU A 9 -3.56 2.07 4.70
C LEU A 9 -2.27 2.21 3.89
N MET A 10 -1.62 3.37 3.93
CA MET A 10 -0.29 3.57 3.38
C MET A 10 0.75 3.62 4.51
N THR A 11 1.82 2.85 4.41
CA THR A 11 2.88 2.81 5.42
C THR A 11 4.24 2.58 4.76
N ALA A 12 5.31 3.11 5.36
CA ALA A 12 6.69 2.73 5.02
C ALA A 12 7.26 1.66 5.98
N ASP A 13 6.54 1.38 7.07
CA ASP A 13 6.90 0.36 8.06
C ASP A 13 6.46 -1.01 7.54
N LYS A 14 7.46 -1.85 7.22
CA LYS A 14 7.27 -3.22 6.71
C LYS A 14 6.56 -4.09 7.74
N ASP A 15 7.01 -4.05 8.99
CA ASP A 15 6.55 -4.96 10.04
C ASP A 15 5.11 -4.61 10.43
N PHE A 16 4.78 -3.31 10.48
CA PHE A 16 3.40 -2.86 10.64
C PHE A 16 2.50 -3.27 9.48
N GLY A 17 2.95 -3.08 8.23
CA GLY A 17 2.15 -3.46 7.05
C GLY A 17 1.86 -4.95 7.02
N GLU A 18 2.87 -5.78 7.25
CA GLU A 18 2.73 -7.24 7.30
C GLU A 18 1.84 -7.69 8.46
N LEU A 19 1.99 -7.07 9.64
CA LEU A 19 1.17 -7.36 10.80
C LEU A 19 -0.31 -7.05 10.55
N VAL A 20 -0.62 -5.87 10.01
CA VAL A 20 -2.00 -5.45 9.73
C VAL A 20 -2.63 -6.34 8.65
N TYR A 21 -1.86 -6.71 7.63
CA TYR A 21 -2.29 -7.62 6.57
C TYR A 21 -2.57 -9.04 7.09
N ARG A 22 -1.64 -9.62 7.85
CA ARG A 22 -1.75 -10.99 8.39
C ARG A 22 -2.85 -11.11 9.45
N GLN A 23 -3.08 -10.06 10.24
CA GLN A 23 -4.09 -10.08 11.30
C GLN A 23 -5.51 -9.85 10.76
N GLY A 24 -5.70 -9.60 9.46
CA GLY A 24 -7.03 -9.38 8.87
C GLY A 24 -7.80 -8.23 9.51
N LYS A 25 -7.09 -7.27 10.13
CA LYS A 25 -7.72 -6.12 10.78
C LYS A 25 -8.49 -5.32 9.73
N ALA A 26 -9.55 -4.62 10.14
CA ALA A 26 -10.44 -3.89 9.23
C ALA A 26 -9.69 -2.81 8.42
N HIS A 27 -9.11 -3.21 7.29
CA HIS A 27 -8.46 -2.34 6.31
C HIS A 27 -8.99 -2.67 4.92
N HIS A 28 -9.11 -1.67 4.06
CA HIS A 28 -9.64 -1.87 2.70
C HIS A 28 -8.53 -2.11 1.67
N GLY A 29 -7.28 -2.25 2.12
CA GLY A 29 -6.08 -2.47 1.32
C GLY A 29 -4.88 -1.91 2.04
N ILE A 30 -3.68 -2.35 1.67
CA ILE A 30 -2.42 -1.85 2.24
C ILE A 30 -1.48 -1.47 1.09
N ILE A 31 -0.81 -0.33 1.23
CA ILE A 31 0.29 0.12 0.37
C ILE A 31 1.53 0.26 1.24
N LEU A 32 2.51 -0.63 1.04
CA LEU A 32 3.84 -0.56 1.61
C LEU A 32 4.77 0.23 0.68
N VAL A 33 5.21 1.40 1.13
CA VAL A 33 6.05 2.35 0.37
C VAL A 33 7.52 2.08 0.64
N ARG A 34 8.22 1.52 -0.34
CA ARG A 34 9.66 1.22 -0.32
C ARG A 34 10.42 2.10 -1.29
N LEU A 35 10.36 3.41 -1.08
CA LEU A 35 11.01 4.43 -1.91
C LEU A 35 12.21 5.06 -1.19
N HIS A 36 13.02 4.25 -0.51
CA HIS A 36 14.23 4.75 0.17
C HIS A 36 15.18 5.40 -0.85
N GLY A 37 15.80 6.53 -0.48
CA GLY A 37 16.69 7.29 -1.37
C GLY A 37 16.00 8.07 -2.50
N VAL A 38 14.68 7.89 -2.70
CA VAL A 38 13.94 8.65 -3.71
C VAL A 38 13.61 10.06 -3.18
N PRO A 39 13.85 11.13 -3.95
CA PRO A 39 13.46 12.49 -3.59
C PRO A 39 11.96 12.60 -3.31
N ARG A 40 11.58 13.53 -2.42
CA ARG A 40 10.18 13.67 -2.00
C ARG A 40 9.25 13.98 -3.17
N GLU A 41 9.63 14.85 -4.10
CA GLU A 41 8.83 15.13 -5.30
C GLU A 41 8.57 13.86 -6.13
N ASN A 42 9.60 13.03 -6.30
CA ASN A 42 9.50 11.79 -7.07
C ASN A 42 8.66 10.74 -6.35
N LYS A 43 8.72 10.68 -5.00
CA LYS A 43 7.82 9.82 -4.22
C LYS A 43 6.35 10.17 -4.47
N VAL A 44 6.01 11.45 -4.45
CA VAL A 44 4.65 11.91 -4.71
C VAL A 44 4.22 11.57 -6.13
N ALA A 45 5.08 11.79 -7.12
CA ALA A 45 4.80 11.44 -8.51
C ALA A 45 4.53 9.94 -8.68
N ILE A 46 5.42 9.08 -8.17
CA ILE A 46 5.29 7.62 -8.21
C ILE A 46 3.97 7.19 -7.54
N LEU A 47 3.72 7.62 -6.30
CA LEU A 47 2.51 7.23 -5.57
C LEU A 47 1.24 7.70 -6.27
N THR A 48 1.24 8.91 -6.85
CA THR A 48 0.10 9.42 -7.61
C THR A 48 -0.18 8.56 -8.84
N THR A 49 0.85 8.15 -9.56
CA THR A 49 0.72 7.24 -10.71
C THR A 49 0.17 5.89 -10.27
N VAL A 50 0.72 5.29 -9.21
CA VAL A 50 0.23 3.99 -8.68
C VAL A 50 -1.24 4.06 -8.30
N LEU A 51 -1.65 5.12 -7.59
CA LEU A 51 -3.05 5.29 -7.17
C LEU A 51 -3.98 5.41 -8.38
N LYS A 52 -3.60 6.17 -9.42
CA LYS A 52 -4.40 6.35 -10.64
C LYS A 52 -4.48 5.08 -11.49
N GLU A 53 -3.36 4.40 -11.71
CA GLU A 53 -3.30 3.24 -12.62
C GLU A 53 -3.87 1.96 -12.01
N HIS A 54 -3.93 1.87 -10.68
CA HIS A 54 -4.28 0.64 -9.98
C HIS A 54 -5.45 0.78 -9.01
N GLU A 55 -6.18 1.89 -8.99
CA GLU A 55 -7.27 2.18 -8.03
C GLU A 55 -8.16 0.95 -7.73
N GLY A 56 -8.74 0.32 -8.75
CA GLY A 56 -9.61 -0.87 -8.57
C GLY A 56 -8.89 -2.15 -8.15
N LYS A 57 -7.57 -2.23 -8.30
CA LYS A 57 -6.74 -3.38 -7.88
C LYS A 57 -6.22 -3.23 -6.44
N LEU A 58 -6.14 -2.01 -5.91
CA LEU A 58 -5.63 -1.72 -4.57
C LEU A 58 -6.60 -2.16 -3.46
N VAL A 59 -7.90 -2.17 -3.75
CA VAL A 59 -8.92 -2.61 -2.79
C VAL A 59 -8.75 -4.09 -2.46
N GLY A 60 -8.65 -4.40 -1.17
CA GLY A 60 -8.45 -5.74 -0.62
C GLY A 60 -7.08 -6.33 -0.91
N ALA A 61 -6.14 -5.56 -1.47
CA ALA A 61 -4.81 -6.04 -1.84
C ALA A 61 -3.72 -5.56 -0.87
N PHE A 62 -2.66 -6.34 -0.80
CA PHE A 62 -1.37 -5.91 -0.30
C PHE A 62 -0.51 -5.44 -1.47
N THR A 63 -0.20 -4.16 -1.49
CA THR A 63 0.57 -3.52 -2.54
C THR A 63 1.93 -3.09 -2.01
N VAL A 64 3.01 -3.42 -2.72
CA VAL A 64 4.36 -2.93 -2.44
C VAL A 64 4.78 -2.01 -3.58
N VAL A 65 5.18 -0.79 -3.25
CA VAL A 65 5.66 0.22 -4.20
C VAL A 65 7.16 0.42 -4.03
N GLU A 66 7.92 -0.01 -5.02
CA GLU A 66 9.37 0.14 -5.13
C GLU A 66 9.69 1.09 -6.32
N PRO A 67 10.90 1.66 -6.41
CA PRO A 67 11.20 2.68 -7.42
C PRO A 67 10.96 2.22 -8.86
N ASN A 68 11.13 0.92 -9.13
CA ASN A 68 11.05 0.32 -10.45
C ASN A 68 9.92 -0.71 -10.59
N GLN A 69 9.13 -0.96 -9.54
CA GLN A 69 8.15 -2.03 -9.55
C GLN A 69 6.98 -1.72 -8.60
N VAL A 70 5.77 -2.10 -9.04
CA VAL A 70 4.61 -2.24 -8.18
C VAL A 70 4.21 -3.70 -8.12
N ARG A 71 4.10 -4.24 -6.91
CA ARG A 71 3.63 -5.62 -6.67
C ARG A 71 2.28 -5.56 -5.99
N ILE A 72 1.27 -6.19 -6.56
CA ILE A 72 -0.08 -6.28 -6.00
C ILE A 72 -0.38 -7.74 -5.74
N SER A 73 -0.66 -8.09 -4.49
CA SER A 73 -1.02 -9.45 -4.08
C SER A 73 -2.36 -9.43 -3.37
N ARG A 74 -3.25 -10.36 -3.73
CA ARG A 74 -4.50 -10.60 -3.01
C ARG A 74 -4.31 -11.87 -2.16
N PRO A 75 -4.84 -11.90 -0.93
CA PRO A 75 -4.87 -13.14 -0.19
C PRO A 75 -5.77 -14.12 -0.96
N SER A 76 -5.26 -15.33 -1.22
CA SER A 76 -6.16 -16.42 -1.58
C SER A 76 -7.05 -16.69 -0.37
N ALA A 77 -8.36 -16.74 -0.60
CA ALA A 77 -9.36 -17.07 0.42
C ALA A 77 -9.07 -18.43 1.06
#